data_AF-A0AA38LKV1-F1
#
_entry.id   AF-A0AA38LKV1-F1
#
_cell.length_a   1.000
_cell.length_b   1.000
_cell.length_c   1.000
_cell.angle_alpha   90.00
_cell.angle_beta   90.00
_cell.angle_gamma   90.00
#
_symmetry.space_group_name_H-M   'P 1'
#
loop_
_entity.id
_entity.type
_entity.pdbx_description
1 polymer ?
#
loop_
_entity_poly.entity_id
_entity_poly.type
_entity_poly.pdbx_seq_one_letter_code
_entity_poly.pdbx_strand_id
1 'polypeptide(L)' 'MLEVHMIELPPIRNIDESQERPFWYRENDFCHYHRTKGHDIERCQTFKNLVQKFIDK' A
#
# COMPACT_ATOMS: atom_id res chain seq x y z
N MET A 1 -11.87 -37.96 -8.93
CA MET A 1 -11.25 -36.82 -9.64
C MET A 1 -11.39 -35.62 -8.72
N LEU A 2 -10.29 -35.12 -8.15
CA LEU A 2 -10.32 -33.93 -7.29
C LEU A 2 -10.24 -32.69 -8.17
N GLU A 3 -11.21 -31.80 -8.03
CA GLU A 3 -11.36 -30.60 -8.85
C GLU A 3 -10.40 -29.51 -8.35
N VAL A 4 -9.25 -29.39 -9.01
CA VAL A 4 -8.30 -28.30 -8.75
C VAL A 4 -8.90 -27.00 -9.27
N HIS A 5 -9.39 -26.17 -8.35
CA HIS A 5 -9.81 -24.81 -8.66
C HIS A 5 -8.55 -23.95 -8.84
N MET A 6 -8.28 -23.56 -10.09
CA MET A 6 -7.17 -22.67 -10.41
C MET A 6 -7.48 -21.28 -9.84
N ILE A 7 -6.62 -20.75 -8.98
CA ILE A 7 -6.73 -19.38 -8.46
C ILE A 7 -6.05 -18.46 -9.49
N GLU A 8 -6.80 -17.51 -10.05
CA GLU A 8 -6.22 -16.46 -10.89
C GLU A 8 -5.52 -15.43 -10.00
N LEU A 9 -4.23 -15.18 -10.28
CA LEU A 9 -3.48 -14.14 -9.60
C LEU A 9 -3.95 -12.76 -10.08
N PRO A 10 -3.97 -11.74 -9.21
CA PRO A 10 -4.27 -10.38 -9.64
C PRO A 10 -3.22 -9.89 -10.67
N PRO A 11 -3.61 -8.98 -11.57
CA PRO A 11 -2.67 -8.43 -12.55
C PRO A 11 -1.50 -7.74 -11.85
N ILE A 12 -0.29 -8.03 -12.31
CA ILE A 12 0.93 -7.35 -11.87
C ILE A 12 0.79 -5.87 -12.27
N ARG A 13 0.87 -4.97 -11.29
CA ARG A 13 0.93 -3.53 -11.58
C ARG A 13 2.28 -3.25 -12.23
N ASN A 14 2.29 -2.85 -13.49
CA ASN A 14 3.48 -2.31 -14.12
C ASN A 14 3.85 -1.01 -13.39
N ILE A 15 4.91 -1.05 -12.59
CA ILE A 15 5.46 0.15 -11.97
C ILE A 15 6.20 0.88 -13.09
N ASP A 16 5.54 1.87 -13.67
CA ASP A 16 6.20 2.77 -14.62
C ASP A 16 7.25 3.58 -13.87
N GLU A 17 8.53 3.25 -14.08
CA GLU A 17 9.68 3.93 -13.49
C GLU A 17 9.77 5.41 -13.90
N SER A 18 9.06 5.82 -14.96
CA SER A 18 8.96 7.22 -15.38
C SER A 18 7.95 8.03 -14.57
N GLN A 19 7.13 7.41 -13.71
CA GLN A 19 6.26 8.16 -12.81
C GLN A 19 7.09 8.91 -11.77
N GLU A 20 6.98 10.24 -11.80
CA GLU A 20 7.54 11.10 -10.77
C GLU A 20 7.01 10.67 -9.40
N ARG A 21 7.94 10.26 -8.53
CA ARG A 21 7.58 9.88 -7.17
C ARG A 21 7.08 11.13 -6.45
N PRO A 22 5.99 11.04 -5.65
CA PRO A 22 5.49 12.17 -4.90
C PRO A 22 6.57 12.82 -4.04
N PHE A 23 6.50 14.13 -3.78
CA PHE A 23 7.52 14.84 -2.98
C PHE A 23 7.71 14.28 -1.55
N TRP A 24 6.68 13.60 -1.02
CA TRP A 24 6.70 12.93 0.28
C TRP A 24 7.26 11.51 0.24
N TYR A 25 7.54 10.98 -0.96
CA TYR A 25 8.09 9.65 -1.13
C TYR A 25 9.53 9.59 -0.62
N ARG A 26 9.83 8.57 0.18
CA ARG A 26 11.18 8.24 0.62
C ARG A 26 11.43 6.76 0.44
N GLU A 27 12.43 6.42 -0.36
CA GLU A 27 12.68 5.04 -0.80
C GLU A 27 12.97 4.07 0.34
N ASN A 28 13.64 4.55 1.38
CA ASN A 28 14.02 3.73 2.54
C ASN A 28 12.99 3.75 3.67
N ASP A 29 11.97 4.61 3.60
CA ASP A 29 10.91 4.62 4.59
C ASP A 29 9.98 3.41 4.35
N PHE A 30 9.52 2.79 5.43
CA PHE A 30 8.65 1.61 5.38
C PHE A 30 7.37 1.84 6.18
N CYS A 31 6.22 1.61 5.52
CA CYS A 31 4.92 1.78 6.14
C CYS A 31 4.47 0.45 6.73
N HIS A 32 4.43 0.34 8.06
CA HIS A 32 4.00 -0.89 8.75
C HIS A 32 2.53 -1.26 8.49
N TYR A 33 1.68 -0.28 8.17
CA TYR A 33 0.27 -0.52 7.83
C TYR A 33 0.12 -1.19 6.45
N HIS A 34 0.82 -0.69 5.44
CA HIS A 34 0.79 -1.24 4.07
C HIS A 34 1.82 -2.35 3.81
N ARG A 35 2.80 -2.51 4.71
CA ARG A 35 3.98 -3.38 4.57
C ARG A 35 4.74 -3.14 3.26
N THR A 36 4.97 -1.87 2.91
CA THR A 36 5.66 -1.45 1.67
C THR A 36 6.61 -0.29 1.91
N LYS A 37 7.57 -0.10 0.99
CA LYS A 37 8.49 1.05 0.95
C LYS A 37 7.82 2.29 0.36
N GLY A 38 8.36 3.46 0.67
CA GLY A 38 8.01 4.74 0.04
C GLY A 38 7.47 5.80 0.99
N HIS A 39 7.02 5.42 2.19
CA HIS A 39 6.64 6.34 3.27
C HIS A 39 6.61 5.57 4.59
N ASP A 40 6.75 6.26 5.71
CA ASP A 40 6.57 5.70 7.05
C ASP A 40 5.09 5.72 7.48
N ILE A 41 4.76 5.08 8.60
CA ILE A 41 3.39 5.05 9.10
C ILE A 41 2.87 6.45 9.49
N GLU A 42 3.76 7.36 9.89
CA GLU A 42 3.41 8.74 10.25
C GLU A 42 2.95 9.56 9.05
N ARG A 43 3.39 9.24 7.84
CA ARG A 43 2.96 9.85 6.58
C ARG A 43 1.82 9.09 5.88
N CYS A 44 1.38 7.96 6.43
CA CYS A 44 0.33 7.13 5.83
C CYS A 44 -1.07 7.77 5.97
N GLN A 45 -1.59 8.34 4.88
CA GLN A 45 -2.91 8.98 4.89
C GLN A 45 -4.04 7.98 5.17
N THR A 46 -3.95 6.76 4.63
CA THR A 46 -4.94 5.70 4.88
C THR A 46 -5.05 5.40 6.38
N PHE A 47 -3.90 5.30 7.06
CA PHE A 47 -3.85 5.04 8.49
C PHE A 47 -4.43 6.22 9.29
N LYS A 48 -4.05 7.46 8.96
CA LYS A 48 -4.61 8.66 9.61
C LYS A 48 -6.13 8.73 9.48
N ASN A 49 -6.66 8.51 8.29
CA ASN A 49 -8.10 8.51 8.05
C ASN A 49 -8.81 7.41 8.85
N LEU A 50 -8.17 6.23 8.99
CA LEU A 50 -8.71 5.14 9.79
C LEU A 50 -8.77 5.50 11.28
N VAL A 51 -7.69 6.07 11.83
CA VAL A 51 -7.65 6.56 13.22
C VAL A 51 -8.70 7.65 13.45
N GLN A 52 -8.84 8.59 12.51
CA GLN A 52 -9.84 9.65 12.60
C GLN A 52 -11.26 9.10 12.69
N LYS A 53 -11.60 8.08 11.89
CA LYS A 53 -12.90 7.38 11.98
C LYS A 53 -13.17 6.72 13.33
N PHE A 54 -12.14 6.44 14.13
CA PHE A 54 -12.31 5.95 15.50
C PHE A 54 -12.44 7.08 16.53
N ILE A 55 -11.87 8.25 16.26
CA ILE A 55 -11.97 9.44 17.12
C ILE A 55 -13.31 10.15 16.93
N ASP A 56 -13.81 10.23 15.70
CA ASP A 56 -15.09 10.89 15.37
C ASP A 56 -16.33 10.14 15.90
N LYS A 57 -16.13 9.08 16.70
CA LYS A 57 -17.19 8.26 17.29
C LYS A 57 -17.54 8.68 18.71
#